data_AF-A0A816BJJ7-F1
#
_entry.id   AF-A0A816BJJ7-F1
#
_cell.length_a   1.000
_cell.length_b   1.000
_cell.length_c   1.000
_cell.angle_alpha   90.00
_cell.angle_beta   90.00
_cell.angle_gamma   90.00
#
_symmetry.space_group_name_H-M   'P 1'
#
loop_
_entity.id
_entity.type
_entity.pdbx_description
1 polymer ?
#
loop_
_entity_poly.entity_id
_entity_poly.type
_entity_poly.pdbx_seq_one_letter_code
_entity_poly.pdbx_strand_id
1 'polypeptide(L)'
;MPLWSPPVKSAAWNRAEFIVAGILPVSLVVFGTISNLLSVTILATKESRKSSTNIYLIFLCIVDTLSLYQWNLDYAVAEFTGLQISQRSLFLCKSIEFLGNYTFHASASLLTMVSVDRALLLWSLQYKRKIAKPEIALIICIFIFVILFILNGYLLGLGYERTVSNGTPTILQCYQSQDRNDSMHSINSDQTGKCPANSSVKF
;
A
#
# COMPACT_ATOMS: atom_id res chain seq x y z
N MET A 1 34.51 -5.09 -21.25
CA MET A 1 33.18 -5.38 -20.68
C MET A 1 32.17 -4.49 -21.37
N PRO A 2 31.07 -5.03 -21.93
CA PRO A 2 30.07 -4.22 -22.61
C PRO A 2 29.33 -3.32 -21.60
N LEU A 3 29.23 -2.05 -21.98
CA LEU A 3 28.47 -0.99 -21.34
C LEU A 3 26.99 -1.40 -21.29
N TRP A 4 26.44 -1.61 -20.10
CA TRP A 4 24.99 -1.82 -19.93
C TRP A 4 24.30 -0.47 -20.14
N SER A 5 23.84 -0.22 -21.36
CA SER A 5 22.90 0.86 -21.63
C SER A 5 21.55 0.51 -21.00
N PRO A 6 20.88 1.45 -20.29
CA PRO A 6 19.53 1.20 -19.82
C PRO A 6 18.64 0.87 -21.04
N PRO A 7 17.75 -0.14 -20.94
CA PRO A 7 16.95 -0.56 -22.07
C PRO A 7 16.12 0.61 -22.59
N VAL A 8 16.20 0.85 -23.91
CA VAL A 8 15.42 1.88 -24.59
C VAL A 8 13.94 1.58 -24.34
N LYS A 9 13.23 2.46 -23.62
CA LYS A 9 11.79 2.31 -23.37
C LYS A 9 11.07 2.24 -24.72
N SER A 10 10.61 1.06 -25.11
CA SER A 10 9.87 0.86 -26.36
C SER A 10 8.50 1.53 -26.30
N ALA A 11 7.88 1.81 -27.46
CA ALA A 11 6.54 2.38 -27.52
C ALA A 11 5.47 1.53 -26.79
N ALA A 12 5.71 0.22 -26.64
CA ALA A 12 4.86 -0.67 -25.86
C ALA A 12 4.94 -0.38 -24.35
N TRP A 13 6.11 -0.04 -23.83
CA TRP A 13 6.30 0.33 -22.42
C TRP A 13 5.55 1.63 -22.07
N ASN A 14 5.62 2.64 -22.95
CA ASN A 14 4.90 3.90 -22.71
C ASN A 14 3.37 3.71 -22.72
N ARG A 15 2.84 2.81 -23.55
CA ARG A 15 1.41 2.47 -23.56
C ARG A 15 0.99 1.73 -22.29
N ALA A 16 1.80 0.77 -21.83
CA ALA A 16 1.54 0.06 -20.59
C ALA A 16 1.59 1.00 -19.38
N GLU A 17 2.57 1.91 -19.34
CA GLU A 17 2.70 2.93 -18.29
C GLU A 17 1.44 3.82 -18.22
N PHE A 18 0.92 4.26 -19.37
CA PHE A 18 -0.30 5.07 -19.41
C PHE A 18 -1.55 4.32 -18.95
N ILE A 19 -1.67 3.04 -19.30
CA ILE A 19 -2.82 2.20 -18.90
C ILE A 19 -2.78 1.92 -17.39
N VAL A 20 -1.61 1.53 -16.88
CA VAL A 20 -1.42 1.14 -15.48
C VAL A 20 -1.50 2.36 -14.55
N ALA A 21 -0.91 3.50 -14.94
CA ALA A 21 -0.92 4.69 -14.12
C ALA A 21 -2.22 5.51 -14.24
N GLY A 22 -2.91 5.48 -15.38
CA GLY A 22 -4.12 6.29 -15.59
C GLY A 22 -5.42 5.51 -15.41
N ILE A 23 -5.66 4.52 -16.29
CA ILE A 23 -6.98 3.88 -16.43
C ILE A 23 -7.30 2.96 -15.25
N LEU A 24 -6.31 2.20 -14.80
CA LEU A 24 -6.48 1.20 -13.74
C LEU A 24 -6.87 1.83 -12.38
N PRO A 25 -6.18 2.87 -11.85
CA PRO A 25 -6.58 3.47 -10.58
C PRO A 25 -7.93 4.18 -10.64
N VAL A 26 -8.26 4.84 -11.75
CA VAL A 26 -9.57 5.51 -11.92
C VAL A 26 -10.70 4.47 -11.93
N SER A 27 -10.55 3.39 -12.70
CA SER A 27 -11.55 2.33 -12.74
C SER A 27 -11.69 1.63 -11.39
N LEU A 28 -10.57 1.33 -10.69
CA LEU A 28 -10.61 0.78 -9.34
C LEU A 28 -11.35 1.68 -8.35
N VAL A 29 -11.17 3.00 -8.43
CA VAL A 29 -11.91 3.94 -7.56
C VAL A 29 -13.41 3.88 -7.84
N VAL A 30 -13.81 3.96 -9.11
CA VAL A 30 -15.23 3.93 -9.48
C VAL A 30 -15.89 2.61 -9.10
N PHE A 31 -15.31 1.48 -9.53
CA PHE A 31 -15.89 0.17 -9.25
C PHE A 31 -15.78 -0.21 -7.77
N GLY A 32 -14.67 0.12 -7.12
CA GLY A 32 -14.44 -0.14 -5.70
C GLY A 32 -15.40 0.62 -4.79
N THR A 33 -15.62 1.92 -5.05
CA THR A 33 -16.58 2.71 -4.26
C THR A 33 -18.01 2.22 -4.44
N ILE A 34 -18.43 1.91 -5.68
CA ILE A 34 -19.78 1.37 -5.95
C ILE A 34 -19.95 0.01 -5.24
N SER A 35 -18.97 -0.88 -5.35
CA SER A 35 -19.02 -2.21 -4.75
C SER A 35 -19.07 -2.15 -3.21
N ASN A 36 -18.21 -1.33 -2.59
CA ASN A 36 -18.17 -1.18 -1.14
C ASN A 36 -19.44 -0.49 -0.62
N LEU A 37 -19.96 0.52 -1.31
CA LEU A 37 -21.19 1.20 -0.92
C LEU A 37 -22.40 0.27 -1.01
N LEU A 38 -22.49 -0.51 -2.09
CA LEU A 38 -23.55 -1.51 -2.26
C LEU A 38 -23.48 -2.57 -1.17
N SER A 39 -22.27 -3.07 -0.87
CA SER A 39 -22.04 -4.04 0.19
C SER A 39 -22.47 -3.49 1.54
N VAL A 40 -22.01 -2.29 1.94
CA VAL A 40 -22.43 -1.65 3.18
C VAL A 40 -23.95 -1.47 3.23
N THR A 41 -24.59 -1.05 2.14
CA THR A 41 -26.04 -0.85 2.10
C THR A 41 -26.80 -2.15 2.35
N ILE A 42 -26.40 -3.24 1.69
CA ILE A 42 -27.03 -4.56 1.85
C ILE A 42 -26.78 -5.11 3.26
N LEU A 43 -25.54 -5.03 3.73
CA LEU A 43 -25.11 -5.56 5.02
C LEU A 43 -25.59 -4.73 6.22
N ALA A 44 -25.88 -3.44 6.04
CA ALA A 44 -26.44 -2.55 7.06
C ALA A 44 -27.95 -2.71 7.26
N THR A 45 -28.62 -3.54 6.46
CA THR A 45 -30.05 -3.85 6.63
C THR A 45 -30.29 -4.48 8.01
N LYS A 46 -31.43 -4.14 8.65
CA LYS A 46 -31.73 -4.53 10.04
C LYS A 46 -31.79 -6.06 10.24
N GLU A 47 -32.09 -6.78 9.17
CA GLU A 47 -32.18 -8.24 9.16
C GLU A 47 -30.81 -8.92 9.02
N SER A 48 -29.90 -8.34 8.23
CA SER A 48 -28.53 -8.84 8.03
C SER A 48 -27.62 -8.54 9.22
N ARG A 49 -27.84 -7.46 9.98
CA ARG A 49 -27.08 -7.14 11.21
C ARG A 49 -27.19 -8.18 12.34
N LYS A 50 -28.07 -9.18 12.20
CA LYS A 50 -28.21 -10.29 13.16
C LYS A 50 -27.02 -11.27 13.10
N SER A 51 -26.28 -11.31 11.99
CA SER A 51 -25.13 -12.20 11.83
C SER A 51 -23.83 -11.49 12.16
N SER A 52 -22.98 -12.15 12.96
CA SER A 52 -21.63 -11.66 13.28
C SER A 52 -20.75 -11.49 12.03
N THR A 53 -20.89 -12.41 11.08
CA THR A 53 -20.19 -12.37 9.79
C THR A 53 -20.42 -11.06 9.03
N ASN A 54 -21.64 -10.52 9.11
CA ASN A 54 -22.01 -9.31 8.38
C ASN A 54 -21.34 -8.06 8.95
N ILE A 55 -21.03 -8.05 10.25
CA ILE A 55 -20.27 -6.96 10.86
C ILE A 55 -18.82 -6.97 10.38
N TYR A 56 -18.16 -8.12 10.37
CA TYR A 56 -16.79 -8.23 9.86
C TYR A 56 -16.69 -7.76 8.40
N LEU A 57 -17.69 -8.10 7.58
CA LEU A 57 -17.77 -7.67 6.18
C LEU A 57 -17.98 -6.16 6.04
N ILE A 58 -18.78 -5.51 6.92
CA ILE A 58 -18.92 -4.05 6.93
C ILE A 58 -17.58 -3.38 7.24
N PHE A 59 -16.87 -3.85 8.28
CA PHE A 59 -15.55 -3.31 8.62
C PHE A 59 -14.55 -3.52 7.47
N LEU A 60 -14.60 -4.67 6.81
CA LEU A 60 -13.76 -4.96 5.65
C LEU A 60 -14.02 -3.95 4.52
N CYS A 61 -15.29 -3.70 4.16
CA CYS A 61 -15.64 -2.70 3.15
C CYS A 61 -15.18 -1.28 3.53
N ILE A 62 -15.21 -0.91 4.81
CA ILE A 62 -14.71 0.38 5.29
C ILE A 62 -13.19 0.47 5.09
N VAL A 63 -12.44 -0.56 5.51
CA VAL A 63 -10.98 -0.62 5.35
C VAL A 63 -10.57 -0.61 3.88
N ASP A 64 -11.27 -1.38 3.04
CA ASP A 64 -11.00 -1.43 1.59
C ASP A 64 -11.33 -0.09 0.91
N THR A 65 -12.35 0.62 1.38
CA THR A 65 -12.63 1.97 0.88
C THR A 65 -11.53 2.95 1.30
N LEU A 66 -11.09 2.89 2.56
CA LEU A 66 -9.99 3.72 3.07
C LEU A 66 -8.69 3.48 2.29
N SER A 67 -8.32 2.23 2.02
CA SER A 67 -7.11 1.91 1.26
C SER A 67 -7.19 2.39 -0.20
N LEU A 68 -8.36 2.28 -0.82
CA LEU A 68 -8.64 2.77 -2.18
C LEU A 68 -8.47 4.29 -2.27
N TYR A 69 -9.06 5.03 -1.32
CA TYR A 69 -8.91 6.49 -1.25
C TYR A 69 -7.48 6.88 -0.93
N GLN A 70 -6.78 6.15 -0.05
CA GLN A 70 -5.41 6.43 0.30
C GLN A 70 -4.48 6.35 -0.91
N TRP A 71 -4.61 5.27 -1.70
CA TRP A 71 -3.84 5.08 -2.93
C TRP A 71 -4.14 6.14 -3.98
N ASN A 72 -5.42 6.48 -4.16
CA ASN A 72 -5.81 7.49 -5.14
C ASN A 72 -5.39 8.90 -4.72
N LEU A 73 -5.44 9.23 -3.43
CA LEU A 73 -5.06 10.54 -2.91
C LEU A 73 -3.56 10.79 -3.10
N ASP A 74 -2.71 9.78 -2.89
CA ASP A 74 -1.27 9.88 -3.20
C ASP A 74 -1.03 10.17 -4.69
N TYR A 75 -1.75 9.49 -5.58
CA TYR A 75 -1.67 9.70 -7.03
C TYR A 75 -2.21 11.07 -7.46
N ALA A 76 -3.40 11.46 -6.97
CA ALA A 76 -4.05 12.72 -7.32
C ALA A 76 -3.20 13.93 -6.95
N VAL A 77 -2.59 13.92 -5.77
CA VAL A 77 -1.75 15.06 -5.37
C VAL A 77 -0.41 15.09 -6.12
N ALA A 78 0.15 13.92 -6.47
CA ALA A 78 1.31 13.86 -7.34
C ALA A 78 1.02 14.52 -8.71
N GLU A 79 -0.18 14.32 -9.25
CA GLU A 79 -0.61 14.91 -10.52
C GLU A 79 -0.92 16.41 -10.41
N PHE A 80 -1.58 16.86 -9.34
CA PHE A 80 -1.95 18.28 -9.17
C PHE A 80 -0.79 19.21 -8.82
N THR A 81 0.26 18.72 -8.16
CA THR A 81 1.37 19.57 -7.69
C THR A 81 2.71 19.29 -8.35
N GLY A 82 2.80 18.27 -9.20
CA GLY A 82 4.06 17.84 -9.85
C GLY A 82 5.11 17.31 -8.87
N LEU A 83 4.75 17.17 -7.60
CA LEU A 83 5.57 16.72 -6.47
C LEU A 83 4.71 15.77 -5.61
N GLN A 84 5.26 14.65 -5.17
CA GLN A 84 4.53 13.72 -4.29
C GLN A 84 4.23 14.39 -2.93
N ILE A 85 3.06 14.11 -2.33
CA ILE A 85 2.67 14.62 -0.98
C ILE A 85 3.75 14.35 0.07
N SER A 86 4.44 13.22 -0.13
CA SER A 86 5.63 12.77 0.57
C SER A 86 6.68 13.89 0.76
N GLN A 87 6.72 14.88 -0.13
CA GLN A 87 7.70 15.97 -0.14
C GLN A 87 7.24 17.28 0.51
N ARG A 88 5.95 17.43 0.84
CA ARG A 88 5.38 18.64 1.45
C ARG A 88 5.44 18.63 2.97
N SER A 89 5.28 17.45 3.59
CA SER A 89 5.28 17.30 5.05
C SER A 89 5.73 15.91 5.46
N LEU A 90 6.73 15.86 6.35
CA LEU A 90 7.20 14.66 7.04
C LEU A 90 6.08 13.84 7.67
N PHE A 91 5.08 14.53 8.22
CA PHE A 91 3.95 13.89 8.88
C PHE A 91 3.06 13.14 7.89
N LEU A 92 2.79 13.71 6.72
CA LEU A 92 1.95 13.09 5.70
C LEU A 92 2.65 11.88 5.07
N CYS A 93 3.95 12.01 4.79
CA CYS A 93 4.78 10.92 4.29
C CYS A 93 4.75 9.68 5.20
N LYS A 94 5.01 9.87 6.50
CA LYS A 94 4.94 8.80 7.51
C LYS A 94 3.51 8.24 7.65
N SER A 95 2.49 9.11 7.61
CA SER A 95 1.09 8.71 7.75
C SER A 95 0.60 7.88 6.56
N ILE A 96 0.98 8.23 5.34
CA ILE A 96 0.58 7.51 4.11
C ILE A 96 1.09 6.08 4.14
N GLU A 97 2.37 5.91 4.48
CA GLU A 97 3.00 4.59 4.50
C GLU A 97 2.53 3.74 5.68
N PHE A 98 2.38 4.34 6.87
CA PHE A 98 1.75 3.71 8.01
C PHE A 98 0.34 3.23 7.67
N LEU A 99 -0.48 4.08 7.05
CA LEU A 99 -1.86 3.74 6.72
C LEU A 99 -1.94 2.67 5.63
N GLY A 100 -1.02 2.68 4.66
CA GLY A 100 -0.89 1.63 3.66
C GLY A 100 -0.62 0.26 4.29
N ASN A 101 0.39 0.16 5.16
CA ASN A 101 0.70 -1.10 5.83
C ASN A 101 -0.41 -1.53 6.79
N TYR A 102 -0.98 -0.58 7.54
CA TYR A 102 -2.08 -0.82 8.47
C TYR A 102 -3.33 -1.37 7.76
N THR A 103 -3.75 -0.73 6.67
CA THR A 103 -4.95 -1.17 5.91
C THR A 103 -4.74 -2.54 5.27
N PHE A 104 -3.55 -2.82 4.72
CA PHE A 104 -3.23 -4.12 4.16
C PHE A 104 -3.35 -5.25 5.21
N HIS A 105 -2.72 -5.06 6.37
CA HIS A 105 -2.81 -6.03 7.47
C HIS A 105 -4.23 -6.14 8.06
N ALA A 106 -4.96 -5.03 8.12
CA ALA A 106 -6.35 -5.01 8.58
C ALA A 106 -7.28 -5.79 7.66
N SER A 107 -7.22 -5.58 6.34
CA SER A 107 -8.04 -6.33 5.38
C SER A 107 -7.74 -7.83 5.43
N ALA A 108 -6.47 -8.22 5.50
CA ALA A 108 -6.07 -9.62 5.65
C ALA A 108 -6.62 -10.24 6.94
N SER A 109 -6.49 -9.54 8.07
CA SER A 109 -6.98 -10.02 9.38
C SER A 109 -8.51 -10.16 9.39
N LEU A 110 -9.24 -9.19 8.85
CA LEU A 110 -10.70 -9.24 8.75
C LEU A 110 -11.17 -10.40 7.86
N LEU A 111 -10.50 -10.64 6.73
CA LEU A 111 -10.83 -11.75 5.83
C LEU A 111 -10.60 -13.13 6.49
N THR A 112 -9.50 -13.27 7.24
CA THR A 112 -9.24 -14.51 8.01
C THR A 112 -10.32 -14.73 9.07
N MET A 113 -10.71 -13.68 9.79
CA MET A 113 -11.76 -13.76 10.81
C MET A 113 -13.14 -14.11 10.22
N VAL A 114 -13.51 -13.55 9.07
CA VAL A 114 -14.74 -13.94 8.35
C VAL A 114 -14.72 -15.43 8.03
N SER A 115 -13.58 -15.94 7.59
CA SER A 115 -13.42 -17.35 7.22
C SER A 115 -13.49 -18.26 8.43
N VAL A 116 -12.82 -17.89 9.53
CA VAL A 116 -12.87 -18.60 10.81
C VAL A 116 -14.28 -18.59 11.40
N ASP A 117 -14.96 -17.45 11.40
CA ASP A 117 -16.34 -17.32 11.87
C ASP A 117 -17.28 -18.26 11.09
N ARG A 118 -17.15 -18.31 9.76
CA ARG A 118 -17.92 -19.25 8.93
C ARG A 118 -17.58 -20.71 9.21
N ALA A 119 -16.29 -21.05 9.37
CA ALA A 119 -15.87 -22.42 9.69
C ALA A 119 -16.43 -22.87 11.05
N LEU A 120 -16.39 -22.01 12.07
CA LEU A 120 -16.91 -22.29 13.40
C LEU A 120 -18.45 -22.41 13.41
N LEU A 121 -19.14 -21.58 12.62
CA LEU A 121 -20.59 -21.68 12.44
C LEU A 121 -21.02 -23.01 11.79
N LEU A 122 -20.23 -23.52 10.84
CA LEU A 122 -20.48 -24.81 10.19
C LEU A 122 -20.14 -25.99 11.11
N TRP A 123 -19.08 -25.87 11.90
CA TRP A 123 -18.61 -26.97 12.74
C TRP A 123 -19.39 -27.13 14.05
N SER A 124 -19.93 -26.04 14.63
CA SER A 124 -20.60 -26.09 15.92
C SER A 124 -21.90 -25.28 16.00
N LEU A 125 -23.02 -26.00 16.20
CA LEU A 125 -24.34 -25.40 16.45
C LEU A 125 -24.39 -24.67 17.81
N GLN A 126 -23.55 -25.05 18.77
CA GLN A 126 -23.46 -24.40 20.08
C GLN A 126 -22.74 -23.04 19.99
N TYR A 127 -21.75 -22.93 19.09
CA TYR A 127 -21.07 -21.66 18.77
C TYR A 127 -22.07 -20.63 18.22
N LYS A 128 -22.99 -21.06 17.35
CA LYS A 128 -24.09 -20.23 16.82
C LYS A 128 -24.98 -19.63 17.91
N ARG A 129 -25.22 -20.33 19.03
CA ARG A 129 -26.07 -19.82 20.12
C ARG A 129 -25.34 -18.88 21.09
N LYS A 130 -24.01 -19.01 21.25
CA LYS A 130 -23.25 -18.25 22.27
C LYS A 130 -22.39 -17.13 21.70
N ILE A 131 -21.68 -17.36 20.59
CA ILE A 131 -20.61 -16.47 20.09
C ILE A 131 -21.00 -15.71 18.82
N ALA A 132 -22.00 -16.18 18.06
CA ALA A 132 -22.49 -15.50 16.86
C ALA A 132 -23.29 -14.21 17.13
N LYS A 133 -22.98 -13.50 18.21
CA LYS A 133 -23.60 -12.21 18.55
C LYS A 133 -22.84 -11.04 17.93
N PRO A 134 -23.55 -10.07 17.33
CA PRO A 134 -22.93 -8.92 16.68
C PRO A 134 -22.05 -8.07 17.61
N GLU A 135 -22.40 -8.00 18.89
CA GLU A 135 -21.66 -7.25 19.91
C GLU A 135 -20.25 -7.81 20.13
N ILE A 136 -20.12 -9.14 20.15
CA ILE A 136 -18.84 -9.83 20.34
C ILE A 136 -17.96 -9.62 19.10
N ALA A 137 -18.55 -9.73 17.90
CA ALA A 137 -17.83 -9.48 16.65
C ALA A 137 -17.24 -8.07 16.60
N LEU A 138 -17.98 -7.06 17.08
CA LEU A 138 -17.50 -5.68 17.15
C LEU A 138 -16.31 -5.56 18.11
N ILE A 139 -16.38 -6.19 19.29
CA ILE A 139 -15.26 -6.20 20.25
C ILE A 139 -14.01 -6.86 19.64
N ILE A 140 -14.19 -7.98 18.92
CA ILE A 140 -13.07 -8.67 18.26
C ILE A 140 -12.46 -7.79 17.17
N CYS A 141 -13.28 -7.13 16.33
CA CYS A 141 -12.79 -6.17 15.35
C CYS A 141 -11.95 -5.06 16.00
N ILE A 142 -12.47 -4.41 17.05
CA ILE A 142 -11.76 -3.35 17.77
C ILE A 142 -10.43 -3.88 18.32
N PHE A 143 -10.43 -5.06 18.91
CA PHE A 143 -9.22 -5.67 19.46
C PHE A 143 -8.15 -5.90 18.38
N ILE A 144 -8.55 -6.41 17.20
CA ILE A 144 -7.65 -6.59 16.05
C ILE A 144 -7.09 -5.23 15.60
N PHE A 145 -7.93 -4.21 15.44
CA PHE A 145 -7.48 -2.88 15.04
C PHE A 145 -6.49 -2.28 16.05
N VAL A 146 -6.73 -2.45 17.35
CA VAL A 146 -5.81 -1.98 18.40
C VAL A 146 -4.48 -2.72 18.35
N ILE A 147 -4.48 -4.05 18.22
CA ILE A 147 -3.25 -4.84 18.09
C ILE A 147 -2.48 -4.40 16.84
N LEU A 148 -3.15 -4.26 15.71
CA LEU A 148 -2.53 -3.80 14.47
C LEU A 148 -1.99 -2.38 14.63
N PHE A 149 -2.67 -1.50 15.34
CA PHE A 149 -2.17 -0.15 15.60
C PHE A 149 -0.89 -0.18 16.43
N ILE A 150 -0.81 -1.01 17.47
CA ILE A 150 0.40 -1.18 18.28
C ILE A 150 1.54 -1.77 17.44
N LEU A 151 1.27 -2.83 16.68
CA LEU A 151 2.25 -3.50 15.82
C LEU A 151 2.71 -2.62 14.66
N ASN A 152 1.86 -1.77 14.10
CA ASN A 152 2.27 -0.86 13.02
C ASN A 152 2.84 0.45 13.59
N GLY A 153 2.56 0.77 14.85
CA GLY A 153 3.04 1.98 15.51
C GLY A 153 4.57 2.08 15.54
N TYR A 154 5.29 0.95 15.49
CA TYR A 154 6.75 0.99 15.38
C TYR A 154 7.23 1.66 14.08
N LEU A 155 6.47 1.58 12.98
CA LEU A 155 6.83 2.23 11.72
C LEU A 155 6.81 3.75 11.82
N LEU A 156 5.91 4.32 12.63
CA LEU A 156 5.86 5.77 12.87
C LEU A 156 7.13 6.29 13.58
N GLY A 157 7.76 5.45 14.40
CA GLY A 157 8.94 5.81 15.20
C GLY A 157 10.30 5.60 14.52
N LEU A 158 10.42 4.64 13.60
CA LEU A 158 11.71 4.23 13.02
C LEU A 158 11.98 4.73 11.58
N GLY A 159 11.06 5.50 11.00
CA GLY A 159 11.25 6.05 9.65
C GLY A 159 12.47 7.00 9.59
N TYR A 160 13.49 6.60 8.82
CA TYR A 160 14.68 7.42 8.55
C TYR A 160 14.39 8.43 7.43
N GLU A 161 14.90 9.65 7.58
CA GLU A 161 14.65 10.77 6.70
C GLU A 161 15.93 11.06 5.89
N ARG A 162 15.85 11.09 4.55
CA ARG A 162 16.91 11.66 3.71
C ARG A 162 16.40 12.87 2.96
N THR A 163 17.09 13.99 3.16
CA THR A 163 16.97 15.18 2.32
C THR A 163 18.00 15.10 1.21
N VAL A 164 17.56 14.89 -0.03
CA VAL A 164 18.46 14.96 -1.20
C VAL A 164 18.51 16.41 -1.66
N SER A 165 19.65 17.10 -1.45
CA SER A 165 19.85 18.48 -1.88
C SER A 165 20.73 18.52 -3.13
N ASN A 166 20.11 18.69 -4.30
CA ASN A 166 20.79 18.93 -5.58
C ASN A 166 20.14 20.16 -6.25
N GLY A 167 20.44 21.36 -5.75
CA GLY A 167 20.25 22.64 -6.46
C GLY A 167 18.81 23.11 -6.81
N THR A 168 17.76 22.30 -6.64
CA THR A 168 16.32 22.60 -6.78
C THR A 168 15.52 21.73 -5.76
N PRO A 169 14.19 21.86 -5.60
CA PRO A 169 13.50 21.71 -4.30
C PRO A 169 13.80 20.40 -3.58
N THR A 170 13.94 20.48 -2.25
CA THR A 170 14.25 19.38 -1.34
C THR A 170 13.21 18.26 -1.47
N ILE A 171 13.62 17.15 -2.08
CA ILE A 171 12.82 15.92 -2.17
C ILE A 171 12.99 15.19 -0.84
N LEU A 172 11.91 15.09 -0.07
CA LEU A 172 11.82 14.27 1.13
C LEU A 172 11.37 12.87 0.74
N GLN A 173 12.18 11.86 1.08
CA GLN A 173 11.85 10.45 0.86
C GLN A 173 11.73 9.76 2.22
N CYS A 174 10.59 9.11 2.47
CA CYS A 174 10.45 8.13 3.57
C CYS A 174 10.63 6.72 3.01
N TYR A 175 11.30 5.86 3.79
CA TYR A 175 11.38 4.42 3.56
C TYR A 175 11.84 3.97 2.15
N GLN A 176 12.77 4.68 1.52
CA GLN A 176 13.48 4.10 0.39
C GLN A 176 14.46 3.04 0.90
N SER A 177 14.34 1.80 0.42
CA SER A 177 15.37 0.78 0.67
C SER A 177 16.73 1.32 0.21
N GLN A 178 17.73 1.18 1.07
CA GLN A 178 19.09 1.69 0.86
C GLN A 178 19.83 0.98 -0.29
N ASP A 179 19.17 0.12 -1.07
CA ASP A 179 19.80 -0.71 -2.10
C ASP A 179 20.02 -0.01 -3.45
N ARG A 180 19.67 1.29 -3.60
CA ARG A 180 19.91 2.04 -4.85
C ARG A 180 21.01 3.10 -4.78
N ASN A 181 21.56 3.39 -3.59
CA ASN A 181 22.52 4.49 -3.40
C ASN A 181 23.99 4.05 -3.28
N ASP A 182 24.27 2.77 -3.03
CA ASP A 182 25.65 2.25 -3.09
C ASP A 182 26.18 2.17 -4.53
N SER A 183 25.29 2.21 -5.53
CA SER A 183 25.67 2.26 -6.94
C SER A 183 26.01 3.68 -7.44
N MET A 184 25.64 4.74 -6.73
CA MET A 184 25.90 6.13 -7.16
C MET A 184 27.13 6.73 -6.48
N HIS A 185 27.39 6.38 -5.21
CA HIS A 185 28.57 6.87 -4.50
C HIS A 185 29.88 6.19 -4.95
N SER A 186 29.80 5.03 -5.59
CA SER A 186 30.95 4.32 -6.14
C SER A 186 31.44 4.87 -7.50
N ILE A 187 30.66 5.73 -8.17
CA ILE A 187 30.99 6.22 -9.52
C ILE A 187 31.84 7.51 -9.48
N ASN A 188 31.77 8.30 -8.40
CA ASN A 188 32.46 9.60 -8.33
C ASN A 188 33.86 9.57 -7.69
N SER A 189 34.34 8.43 -7.21
CA SER A 189 35.65 8.34 -6.54
C SER A 189 36.78 7.78 -7.40
N ASP A 190 36.52 7.36 -8.64
CA ASP A 190 37.50 6.61 -9.45
C ASP A 190 37.80 7.23 -10.83
N GLN A 191 37.66 8.55 -10.98
CA GLN A 191 38.18 9.29 -12.14
C GLN A 191 39.58 9.88 -11.88
N THR A 192 40.56 9.05 -11.51
CA THR A 192 41.98 9.38 -11.68
C THR A 192 42.80 8.11 -11.86
N GLY A 193 42.87 7.57 -13.09
CA GLY A 193 43.70 6.39 -13.37
C GLY A 193 43.82 6.07 -14.86
N LYS A 194 45.04 6.25 -15.40
CA LYS A 194 45.45 6.09 -16.80
C LYS A 194 45.40 4.64 -17.34
N CYS A 195 45.01 4.53 -18.64
CA CYS A 195 45.55 3.72 -19.77
C CYS A 195 45.66 2.17 -19.66
N PRO A 196 45.83 1.39 -20.78
CA PRO A 196 46.02 1.73 -22.19
C PRO A 196 45.10 0.98 -23.19
N ALA A 197 45.31 1.29 -24.48
CA ALA A 197 44.62 0.78 -25.65
C ALA A 197 45.09 -0.61 -26.14
N ASN A 198 44.23 -1.21 -26.97
CA ASN A 198 44.52 -2.12 -28.10
C ASN A 198 44.79 -3.61 -27.84
N SER A 199 43.99 -4.50 -28.45
CA SER A 199 44.42 -5.39 -29.57
C SER A 199 43.38 -6.48 -29.89
N SER A 200 42.81 -6.37 -31.10
CA SER A 200 42.50 -7.41 -32.10
C SER A 200 41.98 -8.79 -31.66
N VAL A 201 40.71 -9.08 -31.99
CA VAL A 201 40.19 -10.46 -32.15
C VAL A 201 40.23 -10.80 -33.64
N LYS A 202 41.09 -11.75 -34.04
CA LYS A 202 40.99 -12.50 -35.30
C LYS A 202 40.35 -13.87 -34.99
N PHE A 203 39.52 -14.34 -35.91
CA PHE A 203 39.12 -15.75 -36.02
C PHE A 203 40.33 -16.65 -36.26
#